data_AF-A0A2C5ZHF5-F1
#
_entry.id   AF-A0A2C5ZHF5-F1
#
_cell.length_a   1.000
_cell.length_b   1.000
_cell.length_c   1.000
_cell.angle_alpha   90.00
_cell.angle_beta   90.00
_cell.angle_gamma   90.00
#
_symmetry.space_group_name_H-M   'P 1'
#
loop_
_entity.id
_entity.type
_entity.pdbx_description
1 polymer ?
#
loop_
_entity_poly.entity_id
_entity_poly.type
_entity_poly.pdbx_seq_one_letter_code
_entity_poly.pdbx_strand_id
1 'polypeptide(L)'
;MQPPIRTLAAVLVLAQIRECIRSQDSNIGPLLSQFLVHASNCVSQNQGFGVVRCAEQLLSVDQRHTLINLTETIKSWERYYWRDLSTAFSELGDVDGSQLNCYDKLLDMLEMTGQLCYYKNIPSLADRLRPQGAGLLTLFYQTERLRRGLLRSNSRVTQYSLRAPILKMTGSTHWRFDGARACSAEWREERTFQKLAIEEMIRRAGQDWHSEYSNMQFKGYYNTLFSTDSFLQGVITGWGEEYYCSSRMKCQSVVERNRTYLPHDAASYLHGVHALIKKKGKVCILLKPQDAELEEDVSYVAAIHER
;
A
#
# COMPACT_ATOMS: atom_id res chain seq x y z
N MET A 1 -13.32 42.58 22.12
CA MET A 1 -13.20 41.86 20.84
C MET A 1 -11.94 41.02 20.88
N GLN A 2 -12.08 39.72 21.15
CA GLN A 2 -10.96 38.77 21.12
C GLN A 2 -10.74 38.29 19.67
N PRO A 3 -9.50 38.14 19.21
CA PRO A 3 -9.23 37.54 17.91
C PRO A 3 -9.52 36.04 17.97
N PRO A 4 -9.90 35.41 16.84
CA PRO A 4 -10.14 33.98 16.83
C PRO A 4 -8.82 33.25 17.03
N ILE A 5 -8.84 32.31 17.97
CA ILE A 5 -7.81 31.30 18.18
C ILE A 5 -7.72 30.51 16.87
N ARG A 6 -6.68 30.79 16.07
CA ARG A 6 -6.27 29.90 14.99
C ARG A 6 -5.82 28.61 15.64
N THR A 7 -6.69 27.61 15.64
CA THR A 7 -6.34 26.24 15.97
C THR A 7 -5.28 25.81 14.97
N LEU A 8 -4.02 25.77 15.42
CA LEU A 8 -2.94 25.06 14.76
C LEU A 8 -3.31 23.57 14.74
N ALA A 9 -4.15 23.17 13.80
CA ALA A 9 -4.18 21.80 13.34
C ALA A 9 -2.88 21.61 12.54
N ALA A 10 -1.80 21.36 13.28
CA ALA A 10 -0.62 20.76 12.70
C ALA A 10 -1.10 19.49 11.98
N VAL A 11 -1.06 19.51 10.66
CA VAL A 11 -1.17 18.32 9.84
C VAL A 11 0.08 17.52 10.16
N LEU A 12 0.05 16.78 11.27
CA LEU A 12 0.94 15.67 11.50
C LEU A 12 0.76 14.79 10.27
N VAL A 13 1.79 14.75 9.44
CA VAL A 13 1.90 13.76 8.37
C VAL A 13 2.01 12.43 9.10
N LEU A 14 0.84 11.84 9.39
CA LEU A 14 0.73 10.60 10.16
C LEU A 14 1.42 9.51 9.34
N ALA A 15 2.60 9.10 9.80
CA ALA A 15 3.26 7.92 9.25
C ALA A 15 2.29 6.73 9.28
N GLN A 16 2.37 5.84 8.28
CA GLN A 16 1.59 4.60 8.30
C GLN A 16 2.08 3.73 9.47
N ILE A 17 1.35 3.74 10.59
CA ILE A 17 1.64 2.88 11.75
C ILE A 17 1.24 1.46 11.40
N ARG A 18 2.13 0.51 11.66
CA ARG A 18 2.00 -0.91 11.29
C ARG A 18 2.05 -1.79 12.53
N GLU A 19 1.29 -2.87 12.53
CA GLU A 19 1.42 -3.94 13.51
C GLU A 19 1.42 -5.30 12.82
N CYS A 20 2.16 -6.25 13.38
CA CYS A 20 2.16 -7.63 12.95
C CYS A 20 1.95 -8.54 14.16
N ILE A 21 0.93 -9.39 14.09
CA ILE A 21 0.67 -10.42 15.09
C ILE A 21 1.33 -11.70 14.59
N ARG A 22 2.16 -12.35 15.42
CA ARG A 22 2.82 -13.60 15.03
C ARG A 22 2.12 -14.80 15.65
N SER A 23 2.06 -15.90 14.90
CA SER A 23 1.58 -17.20 15.36
C SER A 23 2.34 -17.75 16.58
N GLN A 24 3.58 -17.31 16.80
CA GLN A 24 4.42 -17.72 17.93
C GLN A 24 4.15 -16.93 19.21
N ASP A 25 3.41 -15.81 19.12
CA ASP A 25 3.10 -14.99 20.28
C ASP A 25 2.08 -15.75 21.13
N SER A 26 2.53 -16.27 22.27
CA SER A 26 1.89 -17.37 23.03
C SER A 26 0.40 -17.16 23.35
N ASN A 27 -0.03 -15.91 23.48
CA ASN A 27 -1.38 -15.57 23.91
C ASN A 27 -2.27 -15.05 22.76
N ILE A 28 -1.69 -14.40 21.76
CA ILE A 28 -2.45 -13.70 20.70
C ILE A 28 -2.52 -14.50 19.40
N GLY A 29 -1.52 -15.35 19.11
CA GLY A 29 -1.47 -16.15 17.89
C GLY A 29 -2.64 -17.13 17.77
N PRO A 30 -2.82 -18.06 18.72
CA PRO A 30 -3.95 -19.00 18.70
C PRO A 30 -5.32 -18.30 18.75
N LEU A 31 -5.39 -17.21 19.51
CA LEU A 31 -6.59 -16.40 19.64
C LEU A 31 -6.96 -15.69 18.32
N LEU A 32 -5.97 -15.19 17.58
CA LEU A 32 -6.19 -14.61 16.26
C LEU A 32 -6.73 -15.67 15.29
N SER A 33 -6.15 -16.88 15.27
CA SER A 33 -6.67 -17.98 14.45
C SER A 33 -8.13 -18.31 14.79
N GLN A 34 -8.46 -18.40 16.08
CA GLN A 34 -9.83 -18.64 16.55
C GLN A 34 -10.78 -17.52 16.09
N PHE A 35 -10.37 -16.25 16.24
CA PHE A 35 -11.15 -15.10 15.78
C PHE A 35 -11.42 -15.15 14.27
N LEU A 36 -10.41 -15.47 13.45
CA LEU A 36 -10.57 -15.56 12.00
C LEU A 36 -11.53 -16.69 11.58
N VAL A 37 -11.48 -17.84 12.25
CA VAL A 37 -12.45 -18.94 12.04
C VAL A 37 -13.87 -18.50 12.41
N HIS A 38 -14.03 -17.83 13.55
CA HIS A 38 -15.33 -17.29 13.96
C HIS A 38 -15.86 -16.23 12.99
N ALA A 39 -15.00 -15.33 12.53
CA ALA A 39 -15.35 -14.31 11.55
C ALA A 39 -15.77 -14.92 10.21
N SER A 40 -15.04 -15.92 9.72
CA SER A 40 -15.40 -16.67 8.52
C SER A 40 -16.81 -17.29 8.63
N ASN A 41 -17.11 -17.98 9.74
CA ASN A 41 -18.44 -18.53 9.98
C ASN A 41 -19.54 -17.44 10.02
N CYS A 42 -19.23 -16.30 10.65
CA CYS A 42 -20.14 -15.16 10.76
C CYS A 42 -20.44 -14.47 9.42
N VAL A 43 -19.61 -14.63 8.38
CA VAL A 43 -19.91 -14.11 7.03
C VAL A 43 -21.20 -14.70 6.48
N SER A 44 -21.42 -16.01 6.66
CA SER A 44 -22.63 -16.69 6.16
C SER A 44 -23.91 -16.25 6.89
N GLN A 45 -23.79 -15.79 8.13
CA GLN A 45 -24.90 -15.42 9.00
C GLN A 45 -25.26 -13.93 8.90
N ASN A 46 -24.32 -13.08 8.50
CA ASN A 46 -24.51 -11.63 8.41
C ASN A 46 -24.37 -11.18 6.97
N GLN A 47 -25.48 -10.80 6.33
CA GLN A 47 -25.44 -10.09 5.05
C GLN A 47 -25.11 -8.61 5.31
N GLY A 48 -23.81 -8.27 5.37
CA GLY A 48 -23.30 -6.90 5.49
C GLY A 48 -22.48 -6.63 6.76
N PHE A 49 -22.61 -5.42 7.31
CA PHE A 49 -21.89 -5.00 8.53
C PHE A 49 -22.19 -5.91 9.73
N GLY A 50 -21.15 -6.23 10.49
CA GLY A 50 -21.30 -6.92 11.78
C GLY A 50 -20.55 -8.23 11.90
N VAL A 51 -19.83 -8.69 10.87
CA VAL A 51 -19.01 -9.91 10.93
C VAL A 51 -18.01 -9.85 12.10
N VAL A 52 -17.28 -8.74 12.24
CA VAL A 52 -16.34 -8.54 13.37
C VAL A 52 -17.06 -8.63 14.72
N ARG A 53 -18.23 -8.00 14.86
CA ARG A 53 -19.01 -8.01 16.10
C ARG A 53 -19.51 -9.41 16.45
N CYS A 54 -19.99 -10.16 15.44
CA CYS A 54 -20.41 -11.54 15.59
C CYS A 54 -19.25 -12.42 16.06
N ALA A 55 -18.07 -12.28 15.43
CA ALA A 55 -16.88 -13.03 15.82
C ALA A 55 -16.42 -12.70 17.25
N GLU A 56 -16.45 -11.43 17.65
CA GLU A 56 -16.13 -11.02 19.02
C GLU A 56 -17.08 -11.61 20.06
N GLN A 57 -18.37 -11.75 19.75
CA GLN A 57 -19.36 -12.34 20.67
C GLN A 57 -19.09 -13.81 20.97
N LEU A 58 -18.36 -14.51 20.10
CA LEU A 58 -17.95 -15.90 20.28
C LEU A 58 -16.68 -16.06 21.13
N LEU A 59 -16.04 -14.95 21.52
CA LEU A 59 -14.86 -14.92 22.38
C LEU A 59 -15.24 -14.57 23.83
N SER A 60 -14.43 -15.03 24.80
CA SER A 60 -14.54 -14.61 26.19
C SER A 60 -14.21 -13.12 26.36
N VAL A 61 -14.58 -12.52 27.50
CA VAL A 61 -14.31 -11.10 27.78
C VAL A 61 -12.80 -10.78 27.67
N ASP A 62 -11.94 -11.59 28.28
CA ASP A 62 -10.49 -11.38 28.29
C ASP A 62 -9.87 -11.56 26.89
N GLN A 63 -10.40 -12.53 26.13
CA GLN A 63 -10.00 -12.76 24.75
C GLN A 63 -10.36 -11.56 23.86
N ARG A 64 -11.57 -11.01 24.01
CA ARG A 64 -11.96 -9.78 23.29
C ARG A 64 -11.04 -8.61 23.61
N HIS A 65 -10.70 -8.41 24.89
CA HIS A 65 -9.77 -7.34 25.29
C HIS A 65 -8.39 -7.51 24.66
N THR A 66 -7.93 -8.75 24.48
CA THR A 66 -6.63 -9.03 23.85
C THR A 66 -6.60 -8.65 22.36
N LEU A 67 -7.73 -8.79 21.65
CA LEU A 67 -7.85 -8.45 20.21
C LEU A 67 -8.43 -7.06 19.93
N ILE A 68 -8.73 -6.27 20.96
CA ILE A 68 -9.46 -5.00 20.82
C ILE A 68 -8.82 -4.04 19.80
N ASN A 69 -7.49 -3.98 19.76
CA ASN A 69 -6.78 -3.11 18.83
C ASN A 69 -7.02 -3.52 17.37
N LEU A 70 -7.01 -4.82 17.08
CA LEU A 70 -7.26 -5.34 15.75
C LEU A 70 -8.73 -5.13 15.35
N THR A 71 -9.66 -5.53 16.22
CA THR A 71 -11.09 -5.49 15.89
C THR A 71 -11.60 -4.06 15.73
N GLU A 72 -11.19 -3.13 16.60
CA GLU A 72 -11.53 -1.71 16.47
C GLU A 72 -10.87 -1.08 15.23
N THR A 73 -9.67 -1.51 14.85
CA THR A 73 -9.05 -1.05 13.60
C THR A 73 -9.87 -1.48 12.40
N ILE A 74 -10.28 -2.75 12.32
CA ILE A 74 -11.13 -3.25 11.22
C ILE A 74 -12.43 -2.46 11.18
N LYS A 75 -13.16 -2.35 12.31
CA LYS A 75 -14.43 -1.60 12.37
C LYS A 75 -14.28 -0.13 11.96
N SER A 76 -13.17 0.51 12.34
CA SER A 76 -12.87 1.89 11.98
C SER A 76 -12.70 2.05 10.47
N TRP A 77 -11.96 1.13 9.84
CA TRP A 77 -11.79 1.09 8.38
C TRP A 77 -13.11 0.79 7.67
N GLU A 78 -13.88 -0.19 8.13
CA GLU A 78 -15.20 -0.51 7.57
C GLU A 78 -16.15 0.68 7.62
N ARG A 79 -16.18 1.40 8.75
CA ARG A 79 -17.00 2.60 8.92
C ARG A 79 -16.58 3.72 7.97
N TYR A 80 -15.28 3.94 7.80
CA TYR A 80 -14.77 4.98 6.91
C TYR A 80 -15.14 4.73 5.45
N TYR A 81 -14.99 3.49 4.97
CA TYR A 81 -15.34 3.12 3.59
C TYR A 81 -16.83 2.86 3.38
N TRP A 82 -17.64 2.94 4.44
CA TRP A 82 -19.05 2.59 4.44
C TRP A 82 -19.31 1.21 3.81
N ARG A 83 -18.46 0.24 4.18
CA ARG A 83 -18.51 -1.13 3.68
C ARG A 83 -17.83 -2.08 4.64
N ASP A 84 -18.35 -3.31 4.80
CA ASP A 84 -17.65 -4.34 5.55
C ASP A 84 -16.57 -5.04 4.70
N LEU A 85 -15.59 -5.65 5.39
CA LEU A 85 -14.43 -6.27 4.73
C LEU A 85 -14.84 -7.44 3.81
N SER A 86 -15.90 -8.16 4.15
CA SER A 86 -16.35 -9.32 3.38
C SER A 86 -17.00 -8.88 2.07
N THR A 87 -17.90 -7.89 2.12
CA THR A 87 -18.52 -7.28 0.94
C THR A 87 -17.47 -6.65 0.03
N ALA A 88 -16.51 -5.91 0.57
CA ALA A 88 -15.43 -5.34 -0.23
C ALA A 88 -14.59 -6.41 -0.91
N PHE A 89 -14.30 -7.51 -0.22
CA PHE A 89 -13.51 -8.62 -0.79
C PHE A 89 -14.26 -9.35 -1.89
N SER A 90 -15.54 -9.65 -1.69
CA SER A 90 -16.39 -10.28 -2.70
C SER A 90 -16.48 -9.44 -3.98
N GLU A 91 -16.65 -8.12 -3.85
CA GLU A 91 -16.81 -7.23 -4.99
C GLU A 91 -15.48 -6.83 -5.66
N LEU A 92 -14.41 -6.65 -4.90
CA LEU A 92 -13.17 -5.98 -5.35
C LEU A 92 -11.89 -6.79 -5.13
N GLY A 93 -11.96 -7.90 -4.39
CA GLY A 93 -10.84 -8.78 -4.05
C GLY A 93 -10.51 -9.80 -5.13
N ASP A 94 -11.31 -9.85 -6.19
CA ASP A 94 -11.04 -10.63 -7.41
C ASP A 94 -11.13 -12.15 -7.19
N VAL A 95 -12.23 -12.59 -6.61
CA VAL A 95 -12.44 -13.97 -6.17
C VAL A 95 -12.92 -14.84 -7.34
N ASP A 96 -12.10 -15.78 -7.80
CA ASP A 96 -12.41 -16.70 -8.93
C ASP A 96 -13.43 -17.79 -8.56
N GLY A 97 -14.67 -17.40 -8.23
CA GLY A 97 -15.76 -18.33 -7.93
C GLY A 97 -15.51 -19.28 -6.76
N SER A 98 -14.43 -19.10 -6.00
CA SER A 98 -14.12 -19.87 -4.80
C SER A 98 -15.07 -19.48 -3.67
N GLN A 99 -15.53 -20.45 -2.86
CA GLN A 99 -16.30 -20.19 -1.65
C GLN A 99 -15.49 -19.53 -0.52
N LEU A 100 -14.21 -19.25 -0.76
CA LEU A 100 -13.29 -18.65 0.19
C LEU A 100 -13.69 -17.19 0.46
N ASN A 101 -13.89 -16.84 1.73
CA ASN A 101 -14.14 -15.44 2.11
C ASN A 101 -12.86 -14.73 2.56
N CYS A 102 -12.96 -13.44 2.89
CA CYS A 102 -11.79 -12.64 3.26
C CYS A 102 -11.08 -13.17 4.51
N TYR A 103 -11.82 -13.66 5.52
CA TYR A 103 -11.22 -14.14 6.76
C TYR A 103 -10.53 -15.49 6.60
N ASP A 104 -11.07 -16.37 5.75
CA ASP A 104 -10.37 -17.59 5.33
C ASP A 104 -9.03 -17.22 4.68
N LYS A 105 -9.02 -16.22 3.79
CA LYS A 105 -7.78 -15.76 3.14
C LYS A 105 -6.76 -15.21 4.14
N LEU A 106 -7.20 -14.47 5.16
CA LEU A 106 -6.33 -13.98 6.22
C LEU A 106 -5.78 -15.13 7.09
N LEU A 107 -6.59 -16.15 7.35
CA LEU A 107 -6.18 -17.35 8.08
C LEU A 107 -5.12 -18.12 7.31
N ASP A 108 -5.35 -18.40 6.02
CA ASP A 108 -4.36 -19.04 5.14
C ASP A 108 -3.03 -18.28 5.15
N MET A 109 -3.09 -16.95 5.09
CA MET A 109 -1.89 -16.11 5.12
C MET A 109 -1.15 -16.19 6.46
N LEU A 110 -1.88 -16.18 7.57
CA LEU A 110 -1.32 -16.34 8.92
C LEU A 110 -0.64 -17.71 9.08
N GLU A 111 -1.25 -18.78 8.58
CA GLU A 111 -0.68 -20.13 8.64
C GLU A 111 0.56 -20.28 7.75
N MET A 112 0.52 -19.72 6.54
CA MET A 112 1.62 -19.80 5.57
C MET A 112 2.84 -18.97 5.99
N THR A 113 2.64 -17.75 6.47
CA THR A 113 3.74 -16.82 6.82
C THR A 113 4.11 -16.91 8.30
N GLY A 114 3.20 -17.42 9.13
CA GLY A 114 3.30 -17.37 10.58
C GLY A 114 3.04 -15.99 11.17
N GLN A 115 2.56 -15.00 10.40
CA GLN A 115 2.22 -13.67 10.89
C GLN A 115 1.10 -13.00 10.07
N LEU A 116 0.36 -12.09 10.68
CA LEU A 116 -0.61 -11.24 10.00
C LEU A 116 -0.28 -9.78 10.29
N CYS A 117 0.02 -9.01 9.24
CA CYS A 117 0.38 -7.61 9.35
C CYS A 117 -0.75 -6.71 8.84
N TYR A 118 -0.98 -5.61 9.54
CA TYR A 118 -2.02 -4.66 9.22
C TYR A 118 -1.64 -3.23 9.61
N TYR A 119 -2.32 -2.26 9.01
CA TYR A 119 -2.14 -0.85 9.34
C TYR A 119 -3.05 -0.42 10.49
N LYS A 120 -2.50 0.32 11.45
CA LYS A 120 -3.23 0.93 12.58
C LYS A 120 -3.67 2.37 12.33
N ASN A 121 -3.27 2.95 11.20
CA ASN A 121 -3.45 4.36 10.89
C ASN A 121 -4.87 4.69 10.42
N ILE A 122 -5.08 5.98 10.14
CA ILE A 122 -6.34 6.52 9.63
C ILE A 122 -6.56 6.03 8.19
N PRO A 123 -7.75 5.48 7.88
CA PRO A 123 -8.10 4.96 6.54
C PRO A 123 -7.91 5.95 5.38
N SER A 124 -7.96 7.27 5.64
CA SER A 124 -7.77 8.33 4.65
C SER A 124 -6.38 8.37 4.00
N LEU A 125 -5.43 7.56 4.47
CA LEU A 125 -4.14 7.40 3.78
C LEU A 125 -4.23 6.38 2.62
N ALA A 126 -5.26 5.54 2.62
CA ALA A 126 -5.56 4.55 1.58
C ALA A 126 -6.72 4.96 0.65
N ASP A 127 -7.37 6.11 0.89
CA ASP A 127 -8.52 6.61 0.12
C ASP A 127 -8.18 7.05 -1.32
N ARG A 128 -6.90 7.11 -1.65
CA ARG A 128 -6.36 7.51 -2.96
C ARG A 128 -6.46 6.41 -4.00
N LEU A 129 -7.36 5.46 -3.80
CA LEU A 129 -7.57 4.28 -4.62
C LEU A 129 -8.85 4.37 -5.43
N ARG A 130 -8.81 3.86 -6.66
CA ARG A 130 -9.99 3.65 -7.51
C ARG A 130 -10.11 2.18 -7.90
N PRO A 131 -11.25 1.53 -7.62
CA PRO A 131 -12.41 2.06 -6.87
C PRO A 131 -12.10 2.33 -5.39
N GLN A 132 -12.78 3.29 -4.77
CA GLN A 132 -12.46 3.74 -3.40
C GLN A 132 -12.59 2.61 -2.36
N GLY A 133 -13.57 1.72 -2.52
CA GLY A 133 -13.75 0.56 -1.64
C GLY A 133 -12.55 -0.41 -1.63
N ALA A 134 -11.69 -0.38 -2.66
CA ALA A 134 -10.47 -1.20 -2.68
C ALA A 134 -9.47 -0.76 -1.61
N GLY A 135 -9.56 0.48 -1.14
CA GLY A 135 -8.79 0.97 0.01
C GLY A 135 -9.01 0.11 1.25
N LEU A 136 -10.21 -0.42 1.49
CA LEU A 136 -10.44 -1.32 2.62
C LEU A 136 -9.60 -2.61 2.53
N LEU A 137 -9.37 -3.12 1.33
CA LEU A 137 -8.60 -4.35 1.08
C LEU A 137 -7.09 -4.16 1.25
N THR A 138 -6.61 -2.92 1.41
CA THR A 138 -5.20 -2.64 1.71
C THR A 138 -4.88 -2.68 3.20
N LEU A 139 -5.88 -2.88 4.07
CA LEU A 139 -5.68 -2.94 5.52
C LEU A 139 -4.64 -4.00 5.91
N PHE A 140 -4.72 -5.18 5.27
CA PHE A 140 -3.84 -6.31 5.50
C PHE A 140 -2.86 -6.47 4.34
N TYR A 141 -1.57 -6.60 4.65
CA TYR A 141 -0.53 -6.66 3.64
C TYR A 141 0.53 -7.73 3.95
N GLN A 142 1.14 -8.24 2.88
CA GLN A 142 2.16 -9.28 2.97
C GLN A 142 3.51 -8.71 3.40
N THR A 143 4.23 -9.45 4.24
CA THR A 143 5.58 -9.08 4.70
C THR A 143 6.55 -10.26 4.63
N GLU A 144 7.84 -9.92 4.72
CA GLU A 144 9.04 -10.68 4.33
C GLU A 144 9.29 -12.06 4.97
N ARG A 145 8.42 -12.58 5.85
CA ARG A 145 8.69 -13.85 6.55
C ARG A 145 7.79 -14.96 6.05
N LEU A 146 8.27 -15.72 5.07
CA LEU A 146 7.76 -17.08 4.88
C LEU A 146 8.44 -18.00 5.89
N ARG A 147 7.64 -18.69 6.70
CA ARG A 147 8.10 -19.88 7.43
C ARG A 147 8.21 -21.00 6.38
N ARG A 148 9.45 -21.41 6.07
CA ARG A 148 9.89 -22.64 5.35
C ARG A 148 10.62 -22.37 4.04
N GLY A 149 11.79 -23.01 3.93
CA GLY A 149 12.69 -23.05 2.76
C GLY A 149 12.13 -23.83 1.58
N LEU A 150 10.94 -23.47 1.11
CA LEU A 150 10.38 -23.91 -0.14
C LEU A 150 10.11 -22.67 -0.99
N LEU A 151 10.90 -22.52 -2.05
CA LEU A 151 10.54 -21.98 -3.39
C LEU A 151 11.48 -20.87 -3.92
N ARG A 152 12.08 -21.17 -5.07
CA ARG A 152 13.02 -20.37 -5.87
C ARG A 152 12.32 -19.53 -6.96
N SER A 153 11.28 -18.75 -6.65
CA SER A 153 10.64 -17.92 -7.68
C SER A 153 10.91 -16.43 -7.53
N ASN A 154 11.37 -15.86 -8.63
CA ASN A 154 11.62 -14.44 -8.87
C ASN A 154 10.39 -13.55 -8.62
N SER A 155 9.15 -14.03 -8.77
CA SER A 155 7.94 -13.23 -8.56
C SER A 155 7.68 -12.84 -7.09
N ARG A 156 8.17 -13.63 -6.14
CA ARG A 156 7.90 -13.44 -4.70
C ARG A 156 8.67 -12.29 -4.07
N VAL A 157 9.93 -12.09 -4.47
CA VAL A 157 10.77 -10.98 -3.95
C VAL A 157 10.07 -9.64 -4.23
N THR A 158 9.51 -9.49 -5.43
CA THR A 158 8.77 -8.29 -5.82
C THR A 158 7.53 -8.06 -4.96
N GLN A 159 6.76 -9.10 -4.63
CA GLN A 159 5.55 -8.94 -3.79
C GLN A 159 5.88 -8.47 -2.37
N TYR A 160 6.99 -8.94 -1.78
CA TYR A 160 7.39 -8.54 -0.43
C TYR A 160 7.90 -7.11 -0.37
N SER A 161 8.69 -6.71 -1.36
CA SER A 161 9.22 -5.36 -1.46
C SER A 161 8.13 -4.31 -1.63
N LEU A 162 6.92 -4.68 -2.06
CA LEU A 162 5.81 -3.76 -2.28
C LEU A 162 4.78 -3.72 -1.16
N ARG A 163 4.85 -4.60 -0.15
CA ARG A 163 3.73 -4.85 0.77
C ARG A 163 2.44 -5.07 -0.01
N ALA A 164 2.42 -6.12 -0.84
CA ALA A 164 1.22 -6.44 -1.60
C ALA A 164 0.02 -6.67 -0.67
N PRO A 165 -1.18 -6.19 -1.01
CA PRO A 165 -2.40 -6.42 -0.24
C PRO A 165 -2.71 -7.93 -0.18
N ILE A 166 -3.06 -8.45 1.00
CA ILE A 166 -3.39 -9.88 1.17
C ILE A 166 -4.70 -10.23 0.46
N LEU A 167 -5.62 -9.29 0.40
CA LEU A 167 -7.00 -9.46 -0.06
C LEU A 167 -7.21 -9.12 -1.54
N LYS A 168 -6.13 -9.03 -2.33
CA LYS A 168 -6.18 -8.96 -3.80
C LYS A 168 -5.75 -10.31 -4.37
N MET A 169 -6.65 -11.08 -4.96
CA MET A 169 -6.39 -12.48 -5.31
C MET A 169 -5.76 -12.68 -6.69
N THR A 170 -6.44 -12.31 -7.77
CA THR A 170 -6.01 -12.71 -9.13
C THR A 170 -5.35 -11.56 -9.90
N GLY A 171 -5.53 -10.32 -9.44
CA GLY A 171 -4.90 -9.14 -10.03
C GLY A 171 -5.53 -8.67 -11.34
N SER A 172 -6.65 -9.28 -11.75
CA SER A 172 -7.47 -8.87 -12.89
C SER A 172 -8.13 -7.49 -12.66
N THR A 173 -8.43 -7.18 -11.40
CA THR A 173 -9.00 -5.88 -10.99
C THR A 173 -7.89 -4.83 -10.93
N HIS A 174 -7.96 -3.88 -11.85
CA HIS A 174 -6.97 -2.80 -11.98
C HIS A 174 -7.27 -1.69 -10.97
N TRP A 175 -6.72 -1.82 -9.77
CA TRP A 175 -6.72 -0.73 -8.79
C TRP A 175 -5.79 0.38 -9.27
N ARG A 176 -6.29 1.62 -9.29
CA ARG A 176 -5.53 2.80 -9.71
C ARG A 176 -5.30 3.73 -8.54
N PHE A 177 -4.11 4.30 -8.48
CA PHE A 177 -3.83 5.40 -7.58
C PHE A 177 -4.32 6.71 -8.20
N ASP A 178 -5.13 7.47 -7.46
CA ASP A 178 -5.81 8.70 -7.92
C ASP A 178 -5.30 9.95 -7.18
N GLY A 179 -4.26 9.81 -6.36
CA GLY A 179 -3.64 10.93 -5.66
C GLY A 179 -2.83 11.83 -6.59
N ALA A 180 -2.94 13.14 -6.44
CA ALA A 180 -2.13 14.10 -7.19
C ALA A 180 -0.64 14.08 -6.81
N ARG A 181 -0.33 13.67 -5.57
CA ARG A 181 1.02 13.61 -5.00
C ARG A 181 1.17 12.42 -4.05
N ALA A 182 2.34 11.79 -4.07
CA ALA A 182 2.71 10.74 -3.15
C ALA A 182 4.12 11.00 -2.59
N CYS A 183 4.29 11.01 -1.27
CA CYS A 183 5.53 11.42 -0.62
C CYS A 183 6.15 10.30 0.21
N SER A 184 7.47 10.17 0.14
CA SER A 184 8.27 9.21 0.89
C SER A 184 8.05 9.39 2.38
N ALA A 185 8.18 8.31 3.13
CA ALA A 185 8.12 8.37 4.58
C ALA A 185 9.30 9.17 5.17
N GLU A 186 9.04 9.88 6.26
CA GLU A 186 10.06 10.62 7.02
C GLU A 186 10.81 9.69 7.99
N TRP A 187 10.14 8.64 8.45
CA TRP A 187 10.70 7.64 9.36
C TRP A 187 11.76 6.76 8.66
N ARG A 188 12.91 6.57 9.30
CA ARG A 188 14.11 5.97 8.69
C ARG A 188 13.87 4.55 8.17
N GLU A 189 13.18 3.71 8.93
CA GLU A 189 12.91 2.31 8.61
C GLU A 189 11.95 2.19 7.42
N GLU A 190 10.89 3.01 7.38
CA GLU A 190 9.97 3.08 6.25
C GLU A 190 10.69 3.54 4.99
N ARG A 191 11.51 4.58 5.12
CA ARG A 191 12.29 5.13 4.01
C ARG A 191 13.33 4.12 3.49
N THR A 192 13.91 3.32 4.39
CA THR A 192 14.84 2.23 4.03
C THR A 192 14.09 1.14 3.26
N PHE A 193 12.90 0.76 3.72
CA PHE A 193 12.04 -0.17 2.98
C PHE A 193 11.68 0.36 1.59
N GLN A 194 11.23 1.61 1.49
CA GLN A 194 10.90 2.25 0.21
C GLN A 194 12.10 2.26 -0.74
N LYS A 195 13.29 2.59 -0.24
CA LYS A 195 14.53 2.54 -1.00
C LYS A 195 14.83 1.13 -1.54
N LEU A 196 14.75 0.09 -0.69
CA LEU A 196 15.01 -1.30 -1.09
C LEU A 196 14.00 -1.77 -2.15
N ALA A 197 12.75 -1.34 -2.05
CA ALA A 197 11.73 -1.65 -3.03
C ALA A 197 12.03 -1.04 -4.41
N ILE A 198 12.46 0.23 -4.43
CA ILE A 198 12.88 0.90 -5.66
C ILE A 198 14.15 0.25 -6.24
N GLU A 199 15.11 -0.18 -5.39
CA GLU A 199 16.29 -0.93 -5.83
C GLU A 199 15.91 -2.23 -6.54
N GLU A 200 14.93 -2.96 -6.00
CA GLU A 200 14.41 -4.16 -6.64
C GLU A 200 13.71 -3.85 -7.97
N MET A 201 12.90 -2.78 -8.04
CA MET A 201 12.27 -2.34 -9.30
C MET A 201 13.33 -2.05 -10.38
N ILE A 202 14.39 -1.29 -10.04
CA ILE A 202 15.49 -0.97 -10.95
C ILE A 202 16.21 -2.24 -11.39
N ARG A 203 16.54 -3.12 -10.44
CA ARG A 203 17.24 -4.38 -10.74
C ARG A 203 16.42 -5.25 -11.70
N ARG A 204 15.10 -5.34 -11.50
CA ARG A 204 14.20 -6.08 -12.40
C ARG A 204 14.10 -5.45 -13.78
N ALA A 205 13.94 -4.14 -13.83
CA ALA A 205 13.89 -3.41 -15.09
C ALA A 205 15.18 -3.54 -15.92
N GLY A 206 16.34 -3.69 -15.25
CA GLY A 206 17.65 -3.82 -15.91
C GLY A 206 18.13 -5.23 -16.22
N GLN A 207 17.44 -6.29 -15.75
CA GLN A 207 17.90 -7.68 -15.95
C GLN A 207 17.51 -8.29 -17.30
N ASP A 208 16.49 -7.76 -17.97
CA ASP A 208 16.01 -8.31 -19.23
C ASP A 208 16.37 -7.36 -20.39
N TRP A 209 17.05 -7.90 -21.40
CA TRP A 209 17.62 -7.17 -22.52
C TRP A 209 16.56 -6.33 -23.28
N HIS A 210 16.82 -5.02 -23.34
CA HIS A 210 16.41 -4.00 -24.33
C HIS A 210 15.23 -4.29 -25.28
N SER A 211 14.02 -4.48 -24.76
CA SER A 211 12.82 -4.15 -25.54
C SER A 211 11.86 -3.31 -24.70
N GLU A 212 11.31 -2.24 -25.30
CA GLU A 212 10.21 -1.46 -24.71
C GLU A 212 9.04 -2.35 -24.31
N TYR A 213 8.83 -3.45 -25.05
CA TYR A 213 7.84 -4.48 -24.77
C TYR A 213 8.04 -5.17 -23.41
N SER A 214 9.27 -5.55 -23.06
CA SER A 214 9.57 -6.14 -21.74
C SER A 214 9.30 -5.14 -20.61
N ASN A 215 9.67 -3.86 -20.81
CA ASN A 215 9.40 -2.81 -19.84
C ASN A 215 7.88 -2.59 -19.64
N MET A 216 7.08 -2.63 -20.71
CA MET A 216 5.62 -2.58 -20.61
C MET A 216 5.03 -3.77 -19.85
N GLN A 217 5.54 -5.00 -20.07
CA GLN A 217 5.09 -6.17 -19.31
C GLN A 217 5.42 -6.07 -17.82
N PHE A 218 6.61 -5.59 -17.46
CA PHE A 218 6.97 -5.38 -16.05
C PHE A 218 6.16 -4.25 -15.39
N LYS A 219 5.94 -3.13 -16.09
CA LYS A 219 5.03 -2.08 -15.61
C LYS A 219 3.64 -2.65 -15.33
N GLY A 220 3.11 -3.46 -16.27
CA GLY A 220 1.86 -4.18 -16.09
C GLY A 220 1.87 -5.07 -14.85
N TYR A 221 2.94 -5.84 -14.65
CA TYR A 221 3.12 -6.71 -13.49
C TYR A 221 3.06 -5.94 -12.15
N TYR A 222 3.76 -4.81 -12.01
CA TYR A 222 3.74 -4.01 -10.79
C TYR A 222 2.38 -3.33 -10.55
N ASN A 223 1.70 -2.88 -11.61
CA ASN A 223 0.32 -2.36 -11.52
C ASN A 223 -0.67 -3.44 -11.06
N THR A 224 -0.50 -4.68 -11.53
CA THR A 224 -1.29 -5.84 -11.08
C THR A 224 -1.04 -6.16 -9.60
N LEU A 225 0.21 -6.11 -9.13
CA LEU A 225 0.51 -6.42 -7.73
C LEU A 225 -0.06 -5.38 -6.75
N PHE A 226 0.05 -4.10 -7.09
CA PHE A 226 -0.31 -2.96 -6.23
C PHE A 226 0.48 -2.91 -4.90
N SER A 227 0.86 -1.70 -4.47
CA SER A 227 1.53 -1.47 -3.19
C SER A 227 0.59 -0.77 -2.21
N THR A 228 0.48 -1.28 -0.98
CA THR A 228 -0.26 -0.59 0.08
C THR A 228 0.49 0.61 0.66
N ASP A 229 1.76 0.79 0.30
CA ASP A 229 2.52 2.01 0.58
C ASP A 229 2.20 3.07 -0.50
N SER A 230 1.58 4.17 -0.10
CA SER A 230 1.10 5.20 -1.03
C SER A 230 2.24 5.83 -1.84
N PHE A 231 3.45 5.93 -1.29
CA PHE A 231 4.61 6.44 -2.01
C PHE A 231 5.08 5.45 -3.07
N LEU A 232 5.26 4.18 -2.72
CA LEU A 232 5.64 3.15 -3.68
C LEU A 232 4.58 2.97 -4.76
N GLN A 233 3.31 3.04 -4.42
CA GLN A 233 2.24 3.02 -5.42
C GLN A 233 2.29 4.25 -6.32
N GLY A 234 2.58 5.43 -5.78
CA GLY A 234 2.84 6.63 -6.57
C GLY A 234 4.05 6.46 -7.50
N VAL A 235 5.11 5.80 -7.03
CA VAL A 235 6.27 5.45 -7.85
C VAL A 235 5.87 4.54 -9.00
N ILE A 236 5.15 3.45 -8.73
CA ILE A 236 4.65 2.49 -9.74
C ILE A 236 3.76 3.21 -10.77
N THR A 237 2.83 4.04 -10.30
CA THR A 237 1.91 4.79 -11.15
C THR A 237 2.70 5.72 -12.07
N GLY A 238 3.58 6.55 -11.50
CA GLY A 238 4.40 7.47 -12.28
C GLY A 238 5.41 6.77 -13.19
N TRP A 239 5.81 5.53 -12.91
CA TRP A 239 6.65 4.71 -13.79
C TRP A 239 5.89 4.23 -15.03
N GLY A 240 4.57 4.08 -14.91
CA GLY A 240 3.66 3.73 -15.99
C GLY A 240 3.41 4.84 -17.01
N GLU A 241 3.73 6.08 -16.67
CA GLU A 241 3.44 7.26 -17.50
C GLU A 241 4.38 7.41 -18.70
N GLU A 242 3.94 8.22 -19.65
CA GLU A 242 4.76 8.77 -20.72
C GLU A 242 5.38 10.09 -20.27
N TYR A 243 6.65 10.32 -20.61
CA TYR A 243 7.38 11.50 -20.15
C TYR A 243 7.53 12.48 -21.29
N TYR A 244 7.05 13.70 -21.08
CA TYR A 244 7.17 14.79 -22.03
C TYR A 244 7.78 16.01 -21.34
N CYS A 245 8.71 16.64 -22.04
CA CYS A 245 9.28 17.92 -21.65
C CYS A 245 9.02 18.91 -22.77
N SER A 246 8.26 19.96 -22.46
CA SER A 246 7.91 20.99 -23.43
C SER A 246 9.17 21.71 -23.95
N SER A 247 9.08 22.39 -25.09
CA SER A 247 10.20 23.18 -25.60
C SER A 247 10.67 24.28 -24.64
N ARG A 248 9.82 24.68 -23.67
CA ARG A 248 10.11 25.66 -22.63
C ARG A 248 10.70 25.05 -21.36
N MET A 249 10.58 23.74 -21.13
CA MET A 249 11.12 23.03 -19.98
C MET A 249 11.99 21.87 -20.43
N LYS A 250 13.29 21.91 -20.14
CA LYS A 250 14.18 20.80 -20.51
C LYS A 250 14.08 19.68 -19.48
N CYS A 251 13.86 18.46 -19.97
CA CYS A 251 14.09 17.25 -19.20
C CYS A 251 15.53 17.28 -18.64
N GLN A 252 15.69 16.74 -17.44
CA GLN A 252 16.94 16.78 -16.70
C GLN A 252 17.59 15.39 -16.73
N SER A 253 18.87 15.37 -17.09
CA SER A 253 19.71 14.17 -17.00
C SER A 253 20.25 13.93 -15.59
N VAL A 254 20.27 14.98 -14.75
CA VAL A 254 20.78 14.93 -13.38
C VAL A 254 19.81 15.61 -12.44
N VAL A 255 19.64 15.04 -11.24
CA VAL A 255 18.77 15.62 -10.23
C VAL A 255 19.44 16.82 -9.55
N GLU A 256 18.87 18.01 -9.77
CA GLU A 256 19.28 19.26 -9.14
C GLU A 256 18.62 19.47 -7.76
N ARG A 257 19.23 20.29 -6.90
CA ARG A 257 18.61 20.68 -5.61
C ARG A 257 17.55 21.76 -5.86
N ASN A 258 16.47 21.73 -5.08
CA ASN A 258 15.41 22.76 -5.04
C ASN A 258 14.69 22.98 -6.39
N ARG A 259 14.69 21.97 -7.25
CA ARG A 259 13.96 21.97 -8.52
C ARG A 259 13.22 20.66 -8.67
N THR A 260 12.07 20.72 -9.32
CA THR A 260 11.34 19.52 -9.74
C THR A 260 12.18 18.78 -10.79
N TYR A 261 12.47 17.51 -10.51
CA TYR A 261 13.15 16.64 -11.44
C TYR A 261 12.20 16.20 -12.54
N LEU A 262 12.58 16.49 -13.80
CA LEU A 262 11.83 16.16 -15.01
C LEU A 262 12.54 15.01 -15.74
N PRO A 263 12.12 13.74 -15.57
CA PRO A 263 12.77 12.60 -16.20
C PRO A 263 12.55 12.57 -17.72
N HIS A 264 13.53 12.05 -18.46
CA HIS A 264 13.42 11.85 -19.92
C HIS A 264 12.58 10.62 -20.30
N ASP A 265 12.66 9.57 -19.49
CA ASP A 265 12.03 8.28 -19.75
C ASP A 265 11.80 7.53 -18.42
N ALA A 266 11.19 6.35 -18.54
CA ALA A 266 10.84 5.50 -17.40
C ALA A 266 12.06 5.03 -16.59
N ALA A 267 13.22 4.85 -17.23
CA ALA A 267 14.44 4.44 -16.56
C ALA A 267 15.01 5.62 -15.74
N SER A 268 15.11 6.79 -16.37
CA SER A 268 15.54 8.05 -15.75
C SER A 268 14.67 8.42 -14.57
N TYR A 269 13.35 8.20 -14.67
CA TYR A 269 12.42 8.36 -13.57
C TYR A 269 12.79 7.50 -12.35
N LEU A 270 12.88 6.17 -12.51
CA LEU A 270 13.21 5.27 -11.38
C LEU A 270 14.58 5.59 -10.78
N HIS A 271 15.59 5.82 -11.62
CA HIS A 271 16.93 6.18 -11.17
C HIS A 271 16.95 7.54 -10.45
N GLY A 272 16.19 8.53 -10.91
CA GLY A 272 16.04 9.83 -10.27
C GLY A 272 15.37 9.73 -8.90
N VAL A 273 14.26 9.00 -8.79
CA VAL A 273 13.59 8.71 -7.52
C VAL A 273 14.56 8.01 -6.56
N HIS A 274 15.30 7.01 -7.04
CA HIS A 274 16.28 6.28 -6.24
C HIS A 274 17.45 7.17 -5.74
N ALA A 275 17.96 8.04 -6.61
CA ALA A 275 19.00 8.99 -6.24
C ALA A 275 18.52 9.97 -5.18
N LEU A 276 17.26 10.43 -5.27
CA LEU A 276 16.65 11.34 -4.31
C LEU A 276 16.38 10.68 -2.95
N ILE A 277 15.80 9.47 -2.94
CA ILE A 277 15.50 8.78 -1.68
C ILE A 277 16.76 8.37 -0.90
N LYS A 278 17.91 8.27 -1.59
CA LYS A 278 19.23 8.08 -0.94
C LYS A 278 19.75 9.33 -0.23
N LYS A 279 19.40 10.54 -0.70
CA LYS A 279 19.78 11.81 -0.04
C LYS A 279 19.03 11.95 1.28
N LYS A 280 19.35 12.90 2.15
CA LYS A 280 18.47 13.24 3.30
C LYS A 280 17.37 14.17 2.81
N GLY A 281 16.11 13.95 3.21
CA GLY A 281 14.98 14.79 2.83
C GLY A 281 13.76 14.00 2.31
N LYS A 282 12.61 14.67 2.29
CA LYS A 282 11.34 14.12 1.79
C LYS A 282 11.33 14.16 0.26
N VAL A 283 10.88 13.08 -0.36
CA VAL A 283 10.77 12.97 -1.82
C VAL A 283 9.30 12.80 -2.18
N CYS A 284 8.78 13.59 -3.10
CA CYS A 284 7.40 13.49 -3.55
C CYS A 284 7.33 13.26 -5.06
N ILE A 285 6.49 12.33 -5.47
CA ILE A 285 6.10 12.11 -6.86
C ILE A 285 4.89 13.00 -7.15
N LEU A 286 4.96 13.79 -8.21
CA LEU A 286 3.84 14.58 -8.73
C LEU A 286 3.22 13.82 -9.90
N LEU A 287 1.95 13.45 -9.77
CA LEU A 287 1.22 12.62 -10.74
C LEU A 287 0.16 13.41 -11.51
N LYS A 288 -0.15 14.63 -11.04
CA LYS A 288 -1.10 15.55 -11.68
C LYS A 288 -0.50 16.97 -11.58
N PRO A 289 -0.85 17.88 -12.51
CA PRO A 289 -0.53 19.30 -12.36
C PRO A 289 -0.98 19.80 -10.99
N GLN A 290 -0.13 20.62 -10.34
CA GLN A 290 -0.47 21.22 -9.05
C GLN A 290 -0.44 22.73 -9.16
N ASP A 291 -1.53 23.35 -8.71
CA ASP A 291 -1.65 24.81 -8.58
C ASP A 291 -1.03 25.34 -7.28
N ALA A 292 -0.65 24.43 -6.37
CA ALA A 292 -0.10 24.77 -5.06
C ALA A 292 1.42 24.98 -5.10
N GLU A 293 1.89 25.92 -4.30
CA GLU A 293 3.32 26.20 -4.12
C GLU A 293 4.05 24.97 -3.55
N LEU A 294 5.17 24.62 -4.17
CA LEU A 294 5.97 23.47 -3.77
C LEU A 294 6.80 23.81 -2.54
N GLU A 295 6.75 22.94 -1.52
CA GLU A 295 7.53 23.09 -0.27
C GLU A 295 9.04 23.12 -0.54
N GLU A 296 9.77 24.12 -0.03
CA GLU A 296 11.19 24.38 -0.33
C GLU A 296 12.15 23.24 0.09
N ASP A 297 11.82 22.47 1.12
CA ASP A 297 12.64 21.37 1.67
C ASP A 297 12.25 19.97 1.15
N VAL A 298 11.46 19.92 0.08
CA VAL A 298 10.97 18.67 -0.52
C VAL A 298 11.54 18.52 -1.92
N SER A 299 12.08 17.34 -2.21
CA SER A 299 12.50 17.00 -3.57
C SER A 299 11.33 16.45 -4.36
N TYR A 300 11.04 17.03 -5.52
CA TYR A 300 9.92 16.63 -6.37
C TYR A 300 10.40 15.89 -7.61
N VAL A 301 9.67 14.85 -8.00
CA VAL A 301 9.83 14.15 -9.28
C VAL A 301 8.52 14.25 -10.04
N ALA A 302 8.54 14.80 -11.25
CA ALA A 302 7.37 14.86 -12.10
C ALA A 302 7.16 13.54 -12.85
N ALA A 303 5.92 13.06 -12.82
CA ALA A 303 5.38 12.04 -13.69
C ALA A 303 4.03 12.55 -14.22
N ILE A 304 4.09 13.69 -14.93
CA ILE A 304 2.91 14.44 -15.41
C ILE A 304 2.93 14.45 -16.94
N HIS A 305 1.74 14.27 -17.52
CA HIS A 305 1.42 14.48 -18.93
C HIS A 305 0.99 15.95 -19.10
N GLU A 306 1.88 16.81 -19.62
CA GLU A 306 1.44 18.10 -20.19
C GLU A 306 1.38 17.94 -21.71
N ARG A 307 0.16 17.81 -22.25
CA ARG A 307 -0.13 18.04 -23.67
C ARG A 307 -0.74 19.42 -23.84
#